data_AF-A0A506X071-F1
#
_entry.id   AF-A0A506X071-F1
#
_cell.length_a   1.000
_cell.length_b   1.000
_cell.length_c   1.000
_cell.angle_alpha   90.00
_cell.angle_beta   90.00
_cell.angle_gamma   90.00
#
_symmetry.space_group_name_H-M   'P 1'
#
loop_
_entity.id
_entity.type
_entity.pdbx_description
1 polymer ?
#
loop_
_entity_poly.entity_id
_entity_poly.type
_entity_poly.pdbx_seq_one_letter_code
_entity_poly.pdbx_strand_id
1 'polypeptide(L)' 'MKRHTVRTHRSDEGLERSDELAWKIAQVAVDPVEVEPAVADMIVNRVIDNAAVAAASLSRGPVVAARGQALARPQADARP' A
#
# COMPACT_ATOMS: atom_id res chain seq x y z
N MET A 1 21.23 3.75 -9.63
CA MET A 1 20.85 2.97 -8.43
C MET A 1 21.37 3.67 -7.17
N LYS A 2 20.49 4.10 -6.27
CA LYS A 2 20.85 4.74 -4.99
C LYS A 2 20.88 3.67 -3.90
N ARG A 3 21.98 3.59 -3.13
CA ARG A 3 22.11 2.65 -2.00
C ARG A 3 21.85 3.37 -0.69
N HIS A 4 20.99 2.81 0.15
CA HIS A 4 20.68 3.32 1.48
C HIS A 4 21.16 2.33 2.54
N THR A 5 21.94 2.80 3.51
CA THR A 5 22.25 2.01 4.71
C THR A 5 21.07 2.10 5.67
N VAL A 6 20.56 0.96 6.13
CA VAL A 6 19.40 0.87 7.03
C VAL A 6 19.81 0.14 8.30
N ARG A 7 19.37 0.66 9.45
CA ARG A 7 19.46 0.00 10.75
C ARG A 7 18.19 0.26 11.55
N THR A 8 18.00 -0.50 12.62
CA THR A 8 17.01 -0.17 13.65
C THR A 8 17.48 1.03 14.48
N HIS A 9 16.56 1.91 14.87
CA HIS A 9 16.78 3.04 15.77
C HIS A 9 15.89 2.88 17.00
N ARG A 10 16.39 3.23 18.19
CA ARG A 10 15.54 3.40 19.37
C ARG A 10 14.70 4.66 19.20
N SER A 11 13.52 4.67 19.82
CA SER A 11 12.56 5.77 19.68
C SER A 11 13.06 7.11 20.23
N ASP A 12 14.03 7.09 21.14
CA ASP A 12 14.62 8.27 21.78
C ASP A 12 15.83 8.85 21.01
N GLU A 13 16.28 8.18 19.95
CA GLU A 13 17.43 8.63 19.14
C GLU A 13 17.11 9.82 18.21
N GLY A 14 15.85 10.25 18.11
CA GLY A 14 15.46 11.43 17.34
C GLY A 14 15.82 11.31 15.86
N LEU A 15 15.46 10.20 15.21
CA LEU A 15 15.70 10.01 13.78
C LEU A 15 14.93 11.05 12.97
N GLU A 16 15.64 11.78 12.12
CA GLU A 16 15.02 12.70 11.18
C GLU A 16 14.09 11.94 10.23
N ARG A 17 12.89 12.49 9.99
CA ARG A 17 11.87 11.81 9.16
C ARG A 17 12.38 11.50 7.75
N SER A 18 13.26 12.35 7.21
CA SER A 18 13.88 12.13 5.90
C SER A 18 14.81 10.91 5.85
N ASP A 19 15.31 10.47 7.01
CA ASP A 19 16.21 9.34 7.14
C ASP A 19 15.48 8.01 7.38
N GLU A 20 14.19 8.05 7.69
CA GLU A 20 13.36 6.86 7.77
C GLU A 20 13.33 6.10 6.44
N LEU A 21 13.37 4.76 6.51
CA LEU A 21 13.22 3.93 5.31
C LEU A 21 11.86 4.18 4.63
N ALA A 22 10.79 4.40 5.41
CA ALA A 22 9.47 4.71 4.88
C ALA A 22 9.48 5.98 4.02
N TRP A 23 10.17 7.04 4.47
CA TRP A 23 10.34 8.27 3.70
C TRP A 23 11.11 8.06 2.40
N LYS A 24 12.17 7.25 2.43
CA LYS A 24 12.96 6.91 1.24
C LYS A 24 12.15 6.09 0.23
N ILE A 25 11.30 5.16 0.69
CA ILE A 25 10.35 4.42 -0.16
C ILE A 25 9.30 5.36 -0.75
N ALA A 26 8.75 6.27 0.06
CA ALA A 26 7.77 7.25 -0.40
C ALA A 26 8.33 8.15 -1.52
N GLN A 27 9.60 8.56 -1.42
CA GLN A 27 10.28 9.29 -2.50
C GLN A 27 10.32 8.51 -3.82
N VAL A 28 10.57 7.20 -3.78
CA VAL A 28 10.55 6.36 -4.99
C VAL A 28 9.12 6.24 -5.53
N ALA A 29 8.13 6.12 -4.65
CA ALA A 29 6.74 6.00 -5.05
C ALA A 29 6.17 7.26 -5.73
N VAL A 30 6.74 8.43 -5.44
CA VAL A 30 6.34 9.72 -6.06
C VAL A 30 7.33 10.22 -7.12
N ASP A 31 8.35 9.43 -7.45
CA ASP A 31 9.33 9.79 -8.47
C ASP A 31 8.62 9.93 -9.83
N PRO A 32 8.64 11.11 -10.48
CA PRO A 32 7.90 11.33 -11.72
C PRO A 32 8.62 10.73 -12.93
N VAL A 33 8.77 9.41 -12.92
CA VAL A 33 9.31 8.64 -14.03
C VAL A 33 8.21 8.27 -15.02
N GLU A 34 8.57 8.21 -16.30
CA GLU A 34 7.64 7.76 -17.34
C GLU A 34 7.27 6.29 -17.12
N VAL A 35 5.98 5.98 -17.30
CA VAL A 35 5.50 4.60 -17.24
C VAL A 35 5.52 4.01 -18.64
N GLU A 36 6.33 2.98 -18.83
CA GLU A 36 6.42 2.25 -20.11
C GLU A 36 5.07 1.62 -20.48
N PRO A 37 4.65 1.65 -21.77
CA PRO A 37 3.36 1.11 -22.19
C PRO A 37 3.12 -0.35 -21.77
N ALA A 38 4.13 -1.21 -21.87
CA ALA A 38 4.03 -2.62 -21.47
C ALA A 38 3.79 -2.79 -19.95
N VAL A 39 4.32 -1.87 -19.13
CA VAL A 39 4.09 -1.86 -17.68
C VAL A 39 2.66 -1.43 -17.38
N ALA A 40 2.16 -0.40 -18.07
CA ALA A 40 0.77 0.05 -17.93
C ALA A 40 -0.22 -1.07 -18.29
N ASP A 41 -0.01 -1.77 -19.41
CA ASP A 41 -0.85 -2.90 -19.83
C ASP A 41 -0.89 -4.02 -18.78
N MET A 42 0.25 -4.34 -18.18
CA MET A 42 0.32 -5.34 -17.12
C MET A 42 -0.38 -4.88 -15.83
N ILE A 43 -0.30 -3.59 -15.48
CA ILE A 43 -1.02 -3.02 -14.34
C ILE A 43 -2.53 -3.13 -14.55
N VAL A 44 -3.02 -2.84 -15.77
CA VAL A 44 -4.43 -3.00 -16.13
C VAL A 44 -4.89 -4.44 -15.88
N ASN A 45 -4.13 -5.43 -16.36
CA ASN A 45 -4.44 -6.84 -16.12
C ASN A 45 -4.46 -7.18 -14.62
N ARG A 46 -3.50 -6.65 -13.85
CA ARG A 46 -3.43 -6.86 -12.39
C ARG A 46 -4.66 -6.34 -11.66
N VAL A 47 -5.18 -5.18 -12.06
CA VAL A 47 -6.40 -4.60 -11.49
C VAL A 47 -7.61 -5.49 -11.79
N ILE A 48 -7.74 -5.93 -13.04
CA ILE A 48 -8.84 -6.81 -13.48
C ILE A 48 -8.82 -8.13 -12.71
N ASP A 49 -7.65 -8.78 -12.61
CA ASP A 49 -7.50 -10.05 -11.91
C ASP A 49 -7.87 -9.94 -10.43
N ASN A 50 -7.36 -8.92 -9.73
CA ASN A 50 -7.69 -8.70 -8.32
C ASN A 50 -9.18 -8.43 -8.12
N ALA A 51 -9.79 -7.63 -9.00
CA ALA A 51 -11.22 -7.32 -8.93
C ALA A 51 -12.07 -8.57 -9.17
N ALA A 52 -11.70 -9.41 -10.14
CA ALA A 52 -12.37 -10.67 -10.42
C ALA A 52 -12.29 -11.63 -9.22
N VAL A 53 -11.10 -11.79 -8.61
CA VAL A 53 -10.91 -12.62 -7.41
C VAL A 53 -11.70 -12.06 -6.22
N ALA A 54 -11.71 -10.74 -6.03
CA ALA A 54 -12.49 -10.10 -4.98
C ALA A 54 -14.00 -10.34 -5.16
N ALA A 55 -14.52 -10.14 -6.38
CA ALA A 55 -15.92 -10.37 -6.71
C ALA A 55 -16.34 -11.83 -6.48
N ALA A 56 -15.53 -12.79 -6.94
CA ALA A 56 -15.76 -14.22 -6.72
C ALA A 56 -15.69 -14.62 -5.23
N SER A 57 -15.06 -13.81 -4.38
CA SER A 57 -14.86 -14.09 -2.96
C SER A 57 -15.91 -13.46 -2.04
N LEU A 58 -16.86 -12.66 -2.56
CA LEU A 58 -17.80 -11.86 -1.77
C LEU A 58 -18.60 -12.67 -0.74
N SER A 59 -18.95 -13.91 -1.06
CA SER A 59 -19.72 -14.80 -0.19
C SER A 59 -18.87 -15.66 0.75
N ARG A 60 -17.53 -15.56 0.69
CA ARG A 60 -16.65 -16.34 1.57
C ARG A 60 -16.76 -15.84 3.02
N GLY A 61 -16.80 -16.76 3.97
CA GLY A 61 -16.95 -16.46 5.41
C GLY A 61 -16.03 -15.34 5.93
N PRO A 62 -14.71 -15.36 5.68
CA PRO A 62 -13.81 -14.29 6.10
C PRO A 62 -14.16 -12.91 5.52
N VAL A 63 -14.57 -12.85 4.25
CA VAL A 63 -14.94 -11.59 3.57
C VAL A 63 -16.24 -11.03 4.15
N VAL A 64 -17.24 -11.88 4.36
CA VAL A 64 -18.51 -11.50 5.01
C VAL A 64 -18.27 -10.98 6.42
N ALA A 65 -17.44 -11.67 7.22
CA ALA A 65 -17.10 -11.28 8.58
C ALA A 65 -16.37 -9.92 8.61
N ALA A 66 -15.36 -9.71 7.77
CA ALA A 66 -14.63 -8.45 7.66
C ALA A 66 -15.55 -7.28 7.26
N ARG A 67 -16.44 -7.50 6.29
CA ARG A 67 -17.46 -6.50 5.90
C ARG A 67 -18.39 -6.16 7.06
N GLY A 68 -18.85 -7.17 7.80
CA GLY A 68 -19.67 -6.97 8.99
C GLY A 68 -18.96 -6.13 10.06
N GLN A 69 -17.67 -6.39 10.32
CA GLN A 69 -16.86 -5.62 11.26
C GLN A 69 -16.72 -4.15 10.84
N ALA A 70 -16.44 -3.90 9.56
CA ALA A 70 -16.32 -2.54 9.01
C ALA A 70 -17.62 -1.75 9.11
N LEU A 71 -18.78 -2.38 8.86
CA LEU A 71 -20.09 -1.75 8.99
C LEU A 71 -20.48 -1.48 10.46
N ALA A 72 -20.10 -2.38 11.37
CA ALA A 72 -20.39 -2.23 12.79
C ALA A 72 -19.53 -1.15 13.47
N ARG A 73 -18.36 -0.83 12.89
CA ARG A 73 -17.47 0.23 13.37
C ARG A 73 -17.10 1.18 12.23
N PRO A 74 -18.01 2.11 11.86
CA PRO A 74 -17.71 3.12 10.87
C PRO A 74 -16.49 3.95 11.31
N GLN A 75 -15.50 4.08 10.44
CA GLN A 75 -14.32 4.89 10.73
C GLN A 75 -14.72 6.37 10.64
N ALA A 76 -14.58 7.10 11.75
CA ALA A 76 -14.99 8.51 11.83
C ALA A 76 -13.98 9.48 11.21
N ASP A 77 -12.74 9.05 10.98
CA ASP A 77 -11.69 9.84 10.33
C ASP A 77 -11.13 9.05 9.15
N ALA A 78 -11.11 9.67 7.97
CA ALA A 78 -10.68 9.06 6.71
C ALA A 78 -9.17 9.21 6.46
N ARG A 79 -8.43 9.82 7.39
CA ARG A 79 -6.97 9.79 7.36
C ARG A 79 -6.48 8.35 7.61
N PRO A 80 -5.48 7.87 6.86
CA PRO A 80 -4.86 6.58 7.13
C PRO A 80 -4.25 6.52 8.54
#